data_AF-A0AAU6Y8E4-F1
#
_entry.id   AF-A0AAU6Y8E4-F1
#
_cell.length_a   1.000
_cell.length_b   1.000
_cell.length_c   1.000
_cell.angle_alpha   90.00
_cell.angle_beta   90.00
_cell.angle_gamma   90.00
#
_symmetry.space_group_name_H-M   'P 1'
#
loop_
_entity.id
_entity.type
_entity.pdbx_description
1 polymer ?
#
loop_
_entity_poly.entity_id
_entity_poly.type
_entity_poly.pdbx_seq_one_letter_code
_entity_poly.pdbx_strand_id
1 'polypeptide(L)'
;MLRTLFTALIFLSTTIFREKRMLLIFADRPGNQLVKKQKDILDANVAGINERDIEVLTYYEGKDRVQFQKRSVKDAFTVILIGKDGGEKYRATQPITLSKLFGIIDAMPMRVQEMKSRP
;
A
#
# COMPACT_ATOMS: atom_id res chain seq x y z
N MET A 1 -32.83 -12.92 -38.73
CA MET A 1 -31.85 -11.89 -38.33
C MET A 1 -31.89 -11.77 -36.81
N LEU A 2 -30.91 -12.33 -36.12
CA LEU A 2 -30.85 -12.43 -34.66
C LEU A 2 -30.24 -11.13 -34.11
N ARG A 3 -31.02 -10.36 -33.33
CA ARG A 3 -30.57 -9.12 -32.69
C ARG A 3 -29.69 -9.45 -31.50
N THR A 4 -28.41 -9.12 -31.60
CA THR A 4 -27.42 -9.24 -30.53
C THR A 4 -27.77 -8.32 -29.37
N LEU A 5 -28.04 -8.89 -28.20
CA LEU A 5 -28.17 -8.16 -26.93
C LEU A 5 -26.77 -7.78 -26.45
N PHE A 6 -26.49 -6.47 -26.38
CA PHE A 6 -25.31 -5.93 -25.70
C PHE A 6 -25.52 -6.06 -24.18
N THR A 7 -24.85 -7.03 -23.56
CA THR A 7 -24.76 -7.10 -22.10
C THR A 7 -23.64 -6.15 -21.66
N ALA A 8 -24.01 -4.99 -21.14
CA ALA A 8 -23.06 -4.09 -20.47
C ALA A 8 -22.68 -4.71 -19.12
N LEU A 9 -21.50 -5.33 -19.05
CA LEU A 9 -20.93 -5.83 -17.81
C LEU A 9 -20.38 -4.63 -17.01
N ILE A 10 -21.22 -4.05 -16.17
CA ILE A 10 -20.81 -3.02 -15.22
C ILE A 10 -19.94 -3.71 -14.16
N PHE A 11 -18.62 -3.57 -14.26
CA PHE A 11 -17.70 -3.89 -13.17
C PHE A 11 -17.98 -2.93 -12.02
N LEU A 12 -18.85 -3.32 -11.09
CA LEU A 12 -19.01 -2.66 -9.80
C LEU A 12 -17.70 -2.87 -9.03
N SER A 13 -16.76 -1.94 -9.17
CA SER A 13 -15.59 -1.88 -8.29
C SER A 13 -16.12 -1.51 -6.90
N THR A 14 -16.28 -2.50 -6.03
CA THR A 14 -16.64 -2.28 -4.65
C THR A 14 -15.48 -1.55 -3.97
N THR A 15 -15.60 -0.23 -3.85
CA THR A 15 -14.64 0.58 -3.10
C THR A 15 -14.66 0.14 -1.65
N ILE A 16 -13.61 -0.57 -1.21
CA ILE A 16 -13.44 -0.97 0.18
C ILE A 16 -12.83 0.21 0.92
N PHE A 17 -13.63 0.90 1.73
CA PHE A 17 -13.13 1.93 2.65
C PHE A 17 -12.54 1.28 3.90
N ARG A 18 -11.33 1.68 4.27
CA ARG A 18 -10.55 1.20 5.42
C ARG A 18 -10.16 2.37 6.32
N GLU A 19 -10.03 2.10 7.61
CA GLU A 19 -9.54 3.08 8.59
C GLU A 19 -8.06 3.44 8.41
N LYS A 20 -7.24 2.50 7.93
CA LYS A 20 -5.79 2.65 7.80
C LYS A 20 -5.27 2.41 6.38
N ARG A 21 -4.21 3.13 6.03
CA ARG A 21 -3.38 2.91 4.83
C ARG A 21 -2.41 1.79 5.15
N MET A 22 -2.16 0.89 4.21
CA MET A 22 -1.23 -0.21 4.46
C MET A 22 0.07 0.01 3.70
N LEU A 23 1.20 -0.01 4.40
CA LEU A 23 2.52 -0.11 3.79
C LEU A 23 2.98 -1.56 3.89
N LEU A 24 2.84 -2.30 2.80
CA LEU A 24 3.24 -3.69 2.72
C LEU A 24 4.72 -3.77 2.34
N ILE A 25 5.49 -4.55 3.08
CA ILE A 25 6.91 -4.82 2.84
C ILE A 25 7.06 -6.31 2.59
N PHE A 26 7.54 -6.68 1.42
CA PHE A 26 7.81 -8.06 1.03
C PHE A 26 9.31 -8.29 1.01
N ALA A 27 9.75 -9.48 1.45
CA ALA A 27 11.13 -9.89 1.32
C ALA A 27 11.31 -11.41 1.18
N ASP A 28 12.48 -11.84 0.73
CA ASP A 28 12.88 -13.24 0.66
C ASP A 28 12.88 -13.94 2.03
N ARG A 29 13.46 -13.30 3.06
CA ARG A 29 13.68 -13.89 4.39
C ARG A 29 13.68 -12.87 5.54
N PRO A 30 13.38 -13.32 6.78
CA PRO A 30 13.66 -12.54 7.97
C PRO A 30 15.13 -12.10 8.04
N GLY A 31 15.39 -10.87 8.48
CA GLY A 31 16.75 -10.31 8.54
C GLY A 31 17.26 -9.72 7.22
N ASN A 32 16.45 -9.65 6.18
CA ASN A 32 16.78 -8.92 4.95
C ASN A 32 17.17 -7.46 5.27
N GLN A 33 18.31 -7.02 4.74
CA GLN A 33 18.88 -5.69 5.04
C GLN A 33 18.00 -4.53 4.54
N LEU A 34 17.28 -4.72 3.44
CA LEU A 34 16.36 -3.70 2.91
C LEU A 34 15.11 -3.57 3.78
N VAL A 35 14.63 -4.67 4.38
CA VAL A 35 13.55 -4.61 5.38
C VAL A 35 14.01 -3.83 6.61
N LYS A 36 15.22 -4.11 7.11
CA LYS A 36 15.80 -3.36 8.23
C LYS A 36 15.89 -1.87 7.89
N LYS A 37 16.50 -1.53 6.75
CA LYS A 37 16.63 -0.15 6.28
C LYS A 37 15.27 0.55 6.13
N GLN A 38 14.27 -0.14 5.58
CA GLN A 38 12.93 0.42 5.47
C GLN A 38 12.30 0.70 6.84
N LYS A 39 12.47 -0.20 7.82
CA LYS A 39 11.99 0.01 9.19
C LYS A 39 12.71 1.17 9.87
N ASP A 40 14.03 1.25 9.76
CA ASP A 40 14.83 2.36 10.30
C ASP A 40 14.35 3.72 9.74
N ILE A 41 14.00 3.78 8.44
CA ILE A 41 13.41 4.97 7.81
C ILE A 41 12.04 5.31 8.41
N LEU A 42 11.20 4.32 8.68
CA LEU A 42 9.85 4.53 9.24
C LEU A 42 9.91 4.97 10.70
N ASP A 43 10.81 4.37 11.49
CA ASP A 43 11.00 4.65 12.90
C ASP A 43 11.57 6.06 13.14
N ALA A 44 12.27 6.63 12.16
CA ALA A 44 12.75 8.01 12.20
C ALA A 44 11.61 9.06 12.32
N ASN A 45 10.35 8.72 12.03
CA ASN A 45 9.22 9.61 12.23
C ASN A 45 7.90 8.87 12.51
N VAL A 46 7.82 8.17 13.64
CA VAL A 46 6.61 7.47 14.09
C VAL A 46 5.39 8.39 14.20
N ALA A 47 5.58 9.65 14.60
CA ALA A 47 4.49 10.63 14.67
C ALA A 47 3.84 10.85 13.30
N GLY A 48 4.65 11.04 12.25
CA GLY A 48 4.16 11.21 10.89
C GLY A 48 3.51 9.96 10.30
N ILE A 49 3.97 8.76 10.69
CA ILE A 49 3.32 7.47 10.37
C ILE A 49 1.91 7.42 10.98
N ASN A 50 1.79 7.74 12.26
CA ASN A 50 0.52 7.72 12.99
C ASN A 50 -0.45 8.78 12.48
N GLU A 51 0.03 10.01 12.22
CA GLU A 51 -0.79 11.13 11.73
C GLU A 51 -1.51 10.79 10.41
N ARG A 52 -0.87 9.96 9.59
CA ARG A 52 -1.33 9.50 8.26
C ARG A 52 -1.96 8.11 8.31
N ASP A 53 -2.27 7.58 9.49
CA ASP A 53 -2.93 6.28 9.70
C ASP A 53 -2.25 5.15 8.91
N ILE A 54 -0.92 5.10 8.90
CA ILE A 54 -0.16 4.09 8.16
C ILE A 54 0.06 2.87 9.07
N GLU A 55 -0.35 1.71 8.59
CA GLU A 55 -0.06 0.41 9.18
C GLU A 55 0.97 -0.33 8.33
N VAL A 56 2.05 -0.79 8.96
CA VAL A 56 3.15 -1.45 8.28
C VAL A 56 3.03 -2.96 8.47
N LEU A 57 2.95 -3.71 7.38
CA LEU A 57 2.91 -5.18 7.41
C LEU A 57 4.11 -5.74 6.64
N THR A 58 4.76 -6.76 7.20
CA THR A 58 5.90 -7.42 6.55
C THR A 58 5.57 -8.87 6.23
N TYR A 59 5.88 -9.30 5.01
CA TYR A 59 5.66 -10.65 4.51
C TYR A 59 6.95 -11.25 3.97
N TYR A 60 7.12 -12.56 4.16
CA TYR A 60 8.28 -13.31 3.71
C TYR A 60 7.91 -14.47 2.80
N GLU A 61 8.61 -14.65 1.67
CA GLU A 61 8.25 -15.58 0.59
C GLU A 61 8.00 -17.02 1.08
N GLY A 62 8.83 -17.50 2.01
CA GLY A 62 8.72 -18.85 2.56
C GLY A 62 7.48 -19.11 3.44
N LYS A 63 6.83 -18.06 3.96
CA LYS A 63 5.69 -18.16 4.90
C LYS A 63 4.40 -17.57 4.34
N ASP A 64 4.49 -16.50 3.57
CA ASP A 64 3.38 -15.64 3.17
C ASP A 64 3.05 -15.77 1.67
N ARG A 65 3.12 -16.99 1.14
CA ARG A 65 2.95 -17.26 -0.31
C ARG A 65 1.68 -16.66 -0.90
N VAL A 66 0.57 -16.69 -0.14
CA VAL A 66 -0.73 -16.14 -0.58
C VAL A 66 -0.64 -14.64 -0.81
N GLN A 67 0.08 -13.91 0.04
CA GLN A 67 0.23 -12.46 -0.03
C GLN A 67 1.13 -12.07 -1.20
N PHE A 68 2.20 -12.83 -1.45
CA PHE A 68 3.06 -12.67 -2.63
C PHE A 68 2.27 -12.84 -3.92
N GLN A 69 1.48 -13.92 -4.03
CA GLN A 69 0.62 -14.17 -5.18
C GLN A 69 -0.44 -13.09 -5.36
N LYS A 70 -1.16 -12.75 -4.29
CA LYS A 70 -2.22 -11.73 -4.31
C LYS A 70 -1.73 -10.35 -4.74
N ARG A 71 -0.47 -10.02 -4.46
CA ARG A 71 0.15 -8.73 -4.83
C ARG A 71 1.09 -8.83 -6.03
N SER A 72 1.16 -10.00 -6.67
CA SER A 72 2.04 -10.27 -7.81
C SER A 72 3.50 -9.86 -7.57
N VAL A 73 3.99 -10.13 -6.35
CA VAL A 73 5.38 -9.83 -5.96
C VAL A 73 6.26 -11.01 -6.37
N LYS A 74 7.33 -10.71 -7.12
CA LYS A 74 8.33 -11.69 -7.57
C LYS A 74 9.75 -11.36 -7.10
N ASP A 75 9.98 -10.14 -6.61
CA ASP A 75 11.30 -9.66 -6.24
C ASP A 75 11.64 -10.00 -4.79
N ALA A 76 12.95 -10.09 -4.50
CA ALA A 76 13.46 -10.36 -3.16
C ALA A 76 13.17 -9.23 -2.14
N PHE A 77 12.80 -8.04 -2.60
CA PHE A 77 12.27 -6.96 -1.77
C PHE A 77 11.26 -6.11 -2.56
N THR A 78 10.12 -5.80 -1.97
CA THR A 78 9.12 -4.89 -2.57
C THR A 78 8.35 -4.15 -1.50
N VAL A 79 8.14 -2.85 -1.69
CA VAL A 79 7.25 -2.02 -0.88
C VAL A 79 6.03 -1.65 -1.69
N ILE A 80 4.84 -1.78 -1.11
CA ILE A 80 3.57 -1.42 -1.73
C ILE A 80 2.77 -0.55 -0.77
N LEU A 81 2.38 0.65 -1.20
CA LEU A 81 1.43 1.49 -0.49
C LEU A 81 0.02 1.22 -0.98
N ILE A 82 -0.87 0.87 -0.06
CA ILE A 82 -2.29 0.69 -0.29
C ILE A 82 -3.05 1.83 0.42
N GLY A 83 -3.89 2.52 -0.33
CA GLY A 83 -4.75 3.57 0.20
C GLY A 83 -5.88 3.04 1.07
N LYS A 84 -6.56 3.95 1.78
CA LYS A 84 -7.79 3.64 2.53
C LYS A 84 -8.95 3.20 1.62
N ASP A 85 -8.86 3.47 0.33
CA ASP A 85 -9.79 3.00 -0.70
C ASP A 85 -9.46 1.58 -1.21
N GLY A 86 -8.42 0.95 -0.68
CA GLY A 86 -7.95 -0.38 -1.07
C GLY A 86 -7.10 -0.42 -2.35
N GLY A 87 -6.95 0.72 -3.03
CA GLY A 87 -6.17 0.83 -4.25
C GLY A 87 -4.67 0.84 -3.98
N GLU A 88 -3.88 0.22 -4.87
CA GLU A 88 -2.44 0.38 -4.88
C GLU A 88 -2.06 1.78 -5.35
N LYS A 89 -1.29 2.50 -4.53
CA LYS A 89 -0.90 3.90 -4.77
C LYS A 89 0.55 4.03 -5.19
N TYR A 90 1.38 3.08 -4.75
CA TYR A 90 2.79 3.07 -5.06
C TYR A 90 3.37 1.68 -4.89
N ARG A 91 4.36 1.35 -5.73
CA ARG A 91 5.18 0.15 -5.65
C ARG A 91 6.62 0.47 -5.97
N ALA A 92 7.55 -0.09 -5.21
CA ALA A 92 8.99 0.00 -5.48
C ALA A 92 9.73 -1.24 -5.02
N THR A 93 10.84 -1.54 -5.67
CA THR A 93 11.78 -2.62 -5.33
C THR A 93 12.96 -2.11 -4.49
N GLN A 94 12.89 -0.88 -3.98
CA GLN A 94 13.87 -0.24 -3.11
C GLN A 94 13.16 0.46 -1.94
N PRO A 95 13.84 0.64 -0.80
CA PRO A 95 13.25 1.34 0.34
C PRO A 95 12.77 2.75 -0.04
N ILE A 96 11.53 3.08 0.35
CA ILE A 96 10.93 4.39 0.14
C ILE A 96 11.29 5.33 1.30
N THR A 97 11.63 6.57 0.98
CA THR A 97 11.89 7.62 1.96
C THR A 97 10.60 8.14 2.59
N LEU A 98 10.67 8.69 3.80
CA LEU A 98 9.52 9.33 4.46
C LEU A 98 8.93 10.47 3.62
N SER A 99 9.79 11.34 3.07
CA SER A 99 9.35 12.47 2.23
C SER A 99 8.55 11.98 1.02
N LYS A 100 9.01 10.92 0.33
CA LYS A 100 8.29 10.36 -0.81
C LYS A 100 6.97 9.70 -0.36
N LEU A 101 7.01 8.90 0.70
CA LEU A 101 5.83 8.22 1.24
C LEU A 101 4.74 9.23 1.64
N PHE A 102 5.10 10.25 2.41
CA PHE A 102 4.19 11.29 2.87
C PHE A 102 3.69 12.15 1.73
N GLY A 103 4.55 12.55 0.79
CA GLY A 103 4.14 13.31 -0.39
C GLY A 103 3.10 12.58 -1.24
N ILE A 104 3.24 11.26 -1.43
CA ILE A 104 2.23 10.45 -2.13
C ILE A 104 0.93 10.44 -1.33
N ILE A 105 1.00 10.25 -0.01
CA ILE A 105 -0.18 10.17 0.85
C ILE A 105 -0.93 11.50 0.91
N ASP A 106 -0.22 12.60 1.10
CA ASP A 106 -0.77 13.94 1.24
C ASP A 106 -1.38 14.45 -0.07
N ALA A 107 -0.95 13.91 -1.22
CA ALA A 107 -1.58 14.15 -2.52
C ALA A 107 -2.89 13.36 -2.74
N MET A 108 -3.25 12.40 -1.86
CA MET A 108 -4.47 11.59 -2.05
C MET A 108 -5.73 12.39 -1.69
N PRO A 109 -6.82 12.30 -2.48
CA PRO A 109 -8.05 13.07 -2.21
C PRO A 109 -8.62 12.88 -0.81
N MET A 110 -8.65 11.65 -0.31
CA MET A 110 -9.13 11.35 1.04
C MET A 110 -8.24 11.99 2.11
N ARG A 111 -6.91 12.04 1.90
CA ARG A 111 -5.99 12.69 2.83
C ARG A 111 -6.20 14.21 2.85
N VAL A 112 -6.41 14.81 1.68
CA VAL A 112 -6.76 16.24 1.58
C VAL A 112 -8.05 16.54 2.35
N GLN A 113 -9.06 15.65 2.30
CA GLN A 113 -10.28 15.79 3.08
C GLN A 113 -10.01 15.65 4.59
N GLU A 114 -9.24 14.66 5.03
CA GLU A 114 -8.85 14.49 6.44
C GLU A 114 -8.18 15.74 7.01
N MET A 115 -7.27 16.35 6.25
CA MET A 115 -6.57 17.57 6.65
C MET A 115 -7.48 18.79 6.76
N LYS A 116 -8.58 18.84 6.00
CA LYS A 116 -9.59 19.92 6.09
C LYS A 116 -10.55 19.73 7.26
N SER A 117 -10.80 18.47 7.65
CA SER A 117 -11.75 18.12 8.71
C SER A 117 -11.13 18.07 10.11
N ARG A 118 -9.80 18.14 10.23
CA ARG A 118 -9.09 18.25 11.50
C ARG A 118 -8.84 19.76 11.77
N PRO A 119 -9.50 20.38 12.78
CA PRO A 119 -9.25 21.76 13.16
C PRO A 119 -7.84 21.97 13.71
#